data_AF-A0A924AX58-F1
#
_entry.id   AF-A0A924AX58-F1
#
_cell.length_a   1.000
_cell.length_b   1.000
_cell.length_c   1.000
_cell.angle_alpha   90.00
_cell.angle_beta   90.00
_cell.angle_gamma   90.00
#
_symmetry.space_group_name_H-M   'P 1'
#
loop_
_entity.id
_entity.type
_entity.pdbx_description
1 polymer ?
#
loop_
_entity_poly.entity_id
_entity_poly.type
_entity_poly.pdbx_seq_one_letter_code
_entity_poly.pdbx_strand_id
1 'polypeptide(L)'
;MNDHENDVNDASAPPERFERLHTAERWWLRFGAVMLVAFLVTVGVDALRNANTMSHGSRTIAPEKLATTAPFDKPGTFRRPDGSYDAIVVAYAFGFLPRTDLVVPIDTKVHFQVASLDVVHGFTIPGRTNVNLEVLPGHVSEVTQTFHKAGRFLILCNEYCGSGHHFMTAHIRVLPKGQSPEDPPPLDGSPDTNAGAANVAMQGMDTNHGSDS
;
A
#
# COMPACT_ATOMS: atom_id res chain seq x y z
N MET A 1 53.30 53.66 38.31
CA MET A 1 53.64 52.24 38.52
C MET A 1 52.48 51.60 39.25
N ASN A 2 51.91 50.56 38.63
CA ASN A 2 51.08 49.50 39.20
C ASN A 2 49.57 49.76 39.37
N ASP A 3 48.83 49.69 38.25
CA ASP A 3 47.37 49.46 38.21
C ASP A 3 47.04 48.16 37.43
N HIS A 4 47.80 47.08 37.59
CA HIS A 4 47.57 45.83 36.86
C HIS A 4 47.88 44.56 37.64
N GLU A 5 47.41 44.45 38.89
CA GLU A 5 47.50 43.17 39.59
C GLU A 5 46.35 43.01 40.57
N ASN A 6 45.39 42.15 40.22
CA ASN A 6 44.64 41.24 41.11
C ASN A 6 43.20 40.89 40.68
N ASP A 7 42.91 40.81 39.38
CA ASP A 7 41.72 40.10 38.86
C ASP A 7 42.04 38.64 38.42
N VAL A 8 43.01 37.99 39.07
CA VAL A 8 43.45 36.61 38.70
C VAL A 8 43.03 35.55 39.74
N ASN A 9 42.09 35.85 40.64
CA ASN A 9 41.73 34.93 41.73
C ASN A 9 40.21 34.70 41.90
N ASP A 10 39.48 34.53 40.80
CA ASP A 10 38.19 33.83 40.84
C ASP A 10 38.09 32.80 39.71
N ALA A 11 38.98 31.81 39.75
CA ALA A 11 38.98 30.65 38.85
C ALA A 11 38.36 29.40 39.51
N SER A 12 37.68 29.55 40.66
CA SER A 12 37.20 28.42 41.48
C SER A 12 35.69 28.19 41.45
N ALA A 13 34.90 29.07 40.84
CA ALA A 13 33.49 28.81 40.55
C ALA A 13 33.33 28.55 39.04
N PRO A 14 32.72 27.43 38.60
CA PRO A 14 32.35 27.29 37.20
C PRO A 14 31.44 28.48 36.87
N PRO A 15 31.69 29.24 35.78
CA PRO A 15 30.85 30.38 35.45
C PRO A 15 29.42 29.86 35.39
N GLU A 16 28.52 30.44 36.18
CA GLU A 16 27.11 30.03 36.34
C GLU A 16 26.41 29.65 35.02
N ARG A 17 26.86 30.23 33.91
CA ARG A 17 26.49 29.89 32.53
C ARG A 17 26.76 28.43 32.17
N PHE A 18 27.93 27.88 32.46
CA PHE A 18 28.29 26.49 32.13
C PHE A 18 27.49 25.47 32.94
N GLU A 19 27.20 25.75 34.23
CA GLU A 19 26.36 24.87 35.05
C GLU A 19 24.89 24.85 34.59
N ARG A 20 24.36 26.03 34.21
CA ARG A 20 23.02 26.16 33.64
C ARG A 20 22.92 25.48 32.27
N LEU A 21 23.94 25.62 31.42
CA LEU A 21 24.02 24.95 30.12
C LEU A 21 24.08 23.42 30.26
N HIS A 22 24.95 22.89 31.12
CA HIS A 22 25.07 21.45 31.34
C HIS A 22 23.79 20.84 31.95
N THR A 23 23.06 21.60 32.79
CA THR A 23 21.77 21.15 33.33
C THR A 23 20.68 21.19 32.28
N ALA A 24 20.61 22.24 31.47
CA ALA A 24 19.69 22.35 30.34
C ALA A 24 19.94 21.24 29.29
N GLU A 25 21.20 20.97 28.97
CA GLU A 25 21.62 19.89 28.07
C GLU A 25 21.18 18.52 28.59
N ARG A 26 21.43 18.21 29.86
CA ARG A 26 20.99 16.94 30.46
C ARG A 26 19.47 16.77 30.41
N TRP A 27 18.69 17.84 30.61
CA TRP A 27 17.24 17.79 30.48
C TRP A 27 16.79 17.65 29.03
N TRP A 28 17.41 18.35 28.09
CA TRP A 28 17.15 18.23 26.65
C TRP A 28 17.39 16.81 26.15
N LEU A 29 18.53 16.21 26.52
CA LEU A 29 18.87 14.85 26.15
C LEU A 29 17.91 13.82 26.77
N ARG A 30 17.54 13.99 28.04
CA ARG A 30 16.55 13.12 28.69
C ARG A 30 15.18 13.21 28.01
N PHE A 31 14.72 14.43 27.71
CA PHE A 31 13.46 14.64 26.99
C PHE A 31 13.50 14.00 25.60
N GLY A 32 14.55 14.25 24.82
CA GLY A 32 14.73 13.67 23.49
C GLY A 32 14.80 12.14 23.51
N ALA A 33 15.50 11.57 24.49
CA ALA A 33 15.58 10.11 24.66
C ALA A 33 14.21 9.51 25.01
N VAL A 34 13.45 10.12 25.93
CA VAL A 34 12.10 9.64 26.27
C VAL A 34 11.17 9.73 25.06
N MET A 35 11.22 10.84 24.31
CA MET A 35 10.42 11.01 23.09
C MET A 35 10.80 9.95 22.03
N LEU A 36 12.10 9.70 21.83
CA LEU A 36 12.58 8.67 20.91
C LEU A 36 12.11 7.28 21.31
N VAL A 37 12.21 6.92 22.60
CA VAL A 37 11.71 5.63 23.10
C VAL A 37 10.20 5.52 22.89
N ALA A 38 9.42 6.55 23.21
CA ALA A 38 7.98 6.54 22.98
C ALA A 38 7.62 6.37 21.49
N PHE A 39 8.36 7.03 20.60
CA PHE A 39 8.21 6.87 19.15
C PHE A 39 8.51 5.44 18.71
N LEU A 40 9.65 4.87 19.14
CA LEU A 40 10.05 3.51 18.79
C LEU A 40 9.07 2.45 19.35
N VAL A 41 8.53 2.66 20.55
CA VAL A 41 7.48 1.80 21.11
C VAL A 41 6.23 1.86 20.25
N THR A 42 5.82 3.05 19.81
CA THR A 42 4.64 3.22 18.95
C THR A 42 4.82 2.49 17.62
N VAL A 43 5.96 2.69 16.95
CA VAL A 43 6.30 1.99 15.69
C VAL A 43 6.39 0.47 15.91
N GLY A 44 6.99 0.03 17.02
CA GLY A 44 7.10 -1.39 17.35
C GLY A 44 5.74 -2.05 17.58
N VAL A 45 4.81 -1.37 18.25
CA VAL A 45 3.43 -1.86 18.45
C VAL A 45 2.68 -1.93 17.12
N ASP A 46 2.82 -0.92 16.25
CA ASP A 46 2.19 -0.92 14.93
C ASP A 46 2.70 -2.08 14.05
N ALA A 47 4.02 -2.27 14.00
CA ALA A 47 4.66 -3.34 13.22
C ALA A 47 4.15 -4.74 13.62
N LEU A 48 3.94 -4.98 14.92
CA LEU A 48 3.44 -6.26 15.43
C LEU A 48 1.94 -6.47 15.20
N ARG A 49 1.14 -5.39 15.22
CA ARG A 49 -0.33 -5.48 15.09
C ARG A 49 -0.79 -5.52 13.65
N ASN A 50 -0.20 -4.68 12.80
CA ASN A 50 -0.72 -4.43 11.46
C ASN A 50 -0.09 -5.31 10.38
N ALA A 51 0.89 -6.17 10.73
CA ALA A 51 1.47 -7.20 9.85
C ALA A 51 1.79 -6.72 8.42
N ASN A 52 2.07 -5.43 8.25
CA ASN A 52 2.40 -4.79 6.96
C ASN A 52 3.88 -5.04 6.61
N THR A 53 4.40 -6.21 6.93
CA THR A 53 5.75 -6.59 6.54
C THR A 53 5.75 -6.85 5.05
N MET A 54 6.24 -5.90 4.28
CA MET A 54 6.52 -6.07 2.87
C MET A 54 7.56 -7.19 2.73
N SER A 55 7.23 -8.22 1.95
CA SER A 55 8.17 -9.29 1.63
C SER A 55 9.01 -8.80 0.45
N HIS A 56 10.22 -8.32 0.75
CA HIS A 56 11.23 -8.07 -0.26
C HIS A 56 11.94 -9.40 -0.55
N GLY A 57 11.60 -10.05 -1.66
CA GLY A 57 12.56 -10.91 -2.35
C GLY A 57 12.73 -12.34 -1.85
N SER A 58 11.70 -13.00 -1.27
CA SER A 58 11.79 -14.46 -1.07
C SER A 58 11.78 -15.23 -2.42
N ARG A 59 11.22 -14.63 -3.48
CA ARG A 59 11.15 -15.20 -4.82
C ARG A 59 11.90 -14.34 -5.83
N THR A 60 12.78 -14.97 -6.57
CA THR A 60 13.56 -14.37 -7.66
C THR A 60 13.15 -14.99 -9.00
N ILE A 61 13.01 -14.16 -10.03
CA ILE A 61 12.65 -14.57 -11.38
C ILE A 61 13.48 -13.72 -12.34
N ALA A 62 14.22 -14.36 -13.25
CA ALA A 62 14.99 -13.65 -14.26
C ALA A 62 14.08 -12.74 -15.11
N PRO A 63 14.38 -11.43 -15.26
CA PRO A 63 13.51 -10.48 -15.98
C PRO A 63 13.14 -10.95 -17.38
N GLU A 64 14.09 -11.58 -18.09
CA GLU A 64 13.91 -12.04 -19.48
C GLU A 64 12.89 -13.17 -19.61
N LYS A 65 12.64 -13.91 -18.51
CA LYS A 65 11.68 -15.02 -18.47
C LYS A 65 10.38 -14.65 -17.75
N LEU A 66 10.27 -13.44 -17.23
CA LEU A 66 9.14 -13.06 -16.39
C LEU A 66 7.80 -13.20 -17.13
N ALA A 67 7.73 -12.73 -18.37
CA ALA A 67 6.51 -12.79 -19.18
C ALA A 67 6.08 -14.21 -19.58
N THR A 68 6.92 -15.23 -19.37
CA THR A 68 6.63 -16.64 -19.67
C THR A 68 6.61 -17.53 -18.45
N THR A 69 6.85 -16.97 -17.26
CA THR A 69 6.93 -17.71 -16.00
C THR A 69 5.68 -17.47 -15.18
N ALA A 70 5.00 -18.55 -14.78
CA ALA A 70 3.84 -18.45 -13.89
C ALA A 70 4.23 -17.84 -12.53
N PRO A 71 3.39 -16.98 -11.92
CA PRO A 71 2.06 -16.57 -12.39
C PRO A 71 2.04 -15.35 -13.35
N PHE A 72 3.21 -14.80 -13.69
CA PHE A 72 3.35 -13.55 -14.45
C PHE A 72 3.12 -13.69 -15.95
N ASP A 73 3.01 -14.92 -16.46
CA ASP A 73 2.54 -15.20 -17.83
C ASP A 73 1.07 -14.77 -18.04
N LYS A 74 0.29 -14.67 -16.95
CA LYS A 74 -1.12 -14.25 -16.97
C LYS A 74 -1.39 -13.25 -15.83
N PRO A 75 -0.99 -11.98 -15.99
CA PRO A 75 -1.26 -10.96 -14.98
C PRO A 75 -2.76 -10.67 -14.87
N GLY A 76 -3.24 -10.45 -13.64
CA GLY A 76 -4.66 -10.34 -13.34
C GLY A 76 -4.98 -10.61 -11.88
N THR A 77 -6.27 -10.71 -11.58
CA THR A 77 -6.78 -11.03 -10.25
C THR A 77 -7.37 -12.44 -10.21
N PHE A 78 -6.96 -13.24 -9.24
CA PHE A 78 -7.35 -14.64 -9.12
C PHE A 78 -7.82 -14.95 -7.72
N ARG A 79 -8.95 -15.66 -7.60
CA ARG A 79 -9.49 -16.08 -6.31
C ARG A 79 -8.72 -17.30 -5.79
N ARG A 80 -8.29 -17.24 -4.53
CA ARG A 80 -7.62 -18.33 -3.82
C ARG A 80 -8.64 -19.23 -3.09
N PRO A 81 -8.34 -20.51 -2.81
CA PRO A 81 -9.26 -21.40 -2.09
C PRO A 81 -9.69 -20.92 -0.70
N ASP A 82 -8.87 -20.10 -0.02
CA ASP A 82 -9.16 -19.52 1.29
C ASP A 82 -10.12 -18.30 1.22
N GLY A 83 -10.54 -17.90 0.02
CA GLY A 83 -11.39 -16.73 -0.22
C GLY A 83 -10.63 -15.41 -0.38
N SER A 84 -9.30 -15.40 -0.21
CA SER A 84 -8.44 -14.26 -0.54
C SER A 84 -8.26 -14.13 -2.06
N TYR A 85 -7.66 -13.02 -2.52
CA TYR A 85 -7.35 -12.80 -3.93
C TYR A 85 -5.84 -12.60 -4.12
N ASP A 86 -5.29 -13.22 -5.16
CA ASP A 86 -3.97 -12.91 -5.68
C ASP A 86 -4.10 -11.86 -6.80
N ALA A 87 -3.35 -10.76 -6.70
CA ALA A 87 -3.26 -9.72 -7.72
C ALA A 87 -1.86 -9.73 -8.33
N ILE A 88 -1.74 -10.33 -9.51
CA ILE A 88 -0.48 -10.52 -10.22
C ILE A 88 -0.27 -9.36 -11.18
N VAL A 89 0.80 -8.60 -10.98
CA VAL A 89 1.06 -7.37 -11.72
C VAL A 89 2.47 -7.41 -12.31
N VAL A 90 2.58 -6.99 -13.57
CA VAL A 90 3.88 -6.82 -14.23
C VAL A 90 4.09 -5.35 -14.56
N ALA A 91 5.15 -4.75 -14.02
CA ALA A 91 5.58 -3.39 -14.32
C ALA A 91 6.55 -3.38 -15.51
N TYR A 92 6.44 -2.36 -16.35
CA TYR A 92 7.35 -2.09 -17.47
C TYR A 92 7.29 -0.60 -17.81
N ALA A 93 8.29 -0.08 -18.53
CA ALA A 93 8.26 1.28 -19.04
C ALA A 93 7.16 1.40 -20.13
N PHE A 94 6.04 2.12 -19.94
CA PHE A 94 5.62 2.95 -18.80
C PHE A 94 4.18 2.60 -18.37
N GLY A 95 3.95 1.37 -17.97
CA GLY A 95 2.65 0.88 -17.55
C GLY A 95 2.70 -0.38 -16.68
N PHE A 96 1.51 -0.81 -16.29
CA PHE A 96 1.30 -2.06 -15.55
C PHE A 96 0.46 -3.01 -16.39
N LEU A 97 0.74 -4.32 -16.28
CA LEU A 97 -0.15 -5.37 -16.75
C LEU A 97 -0.90 -5.99 -15.56
N PRO A 98 -2.18 -6.35 -15.71
CA PRO A 98 -2.99 -6.15 -16.91
C PRO A 98 -3.24 -4.66 -17.19
N ARG A 99 -3.51 -4.30 -18.45
CA ARG A 99 -3.81 -2.88 -18.82
C ARG A 99 -5.20 -2.45 -18.35
N THR A 100 -6.06 -3.41 -18.02
CA THR A 100 -7.38 -3.19 -17.43
C THR A 100 -7.27 -3.00 -15.93
N ASP A 101 -8.31 -2.44 -15.31
CA ASP A 101 -8.38 -2.36 -13.86
C ASP A 101 -8.27 -3.77 -13.26
N LEU A 102 -7.46 -3.91 -12.22
CA LEU A 102 -7.52 -5.07 -11.33
C LEU A 102 -8.87 -5.05 -10.61
N VAL A 103 -9.56 -6.18 -10.45
CA VAL A 103 -10.88 -6.20 -9.82
C VAL A 103 -10.89 -7.14 -8.63
N VAL A 104 -11.31 -6.63 -7.47
CA VAL A 104 -11.34 -7.38 -6.21
C VAL A 104 -12.58 -7.03 -5.40
N PRO A 105 -13.09 -7.91 -4.54
CA PRO A 105 -14.18 -7.58 -3.64
C PRO A 105 -13.70 -6.78 -2.42
N ILE A 106 -14.57 -5.94 -1.87
CA ILE A 106 -14.37 -5.25 -0.60
C ILE A 106 -14.20 -6.25 0.56
N ASP A 107 -13.54 -5.82 1.64
CA ASP A 107 -13.33 -6.56 2.89
C ASP A 107 -12.63 -7.92 2.71
N THR A 108 -11.89 -8.07 1.62
CA THR A 108 -11.14 -9.29 1.31
C THR A 108 -9.64 -9.00 1.25
N LYS A 109 -8.83 -9.95 1.72
CA LYS A 109 -7.37 -9.86 1.62
C LYS A 109 -6.94 -9.99 0.16
N VAL A 110 -6.17 -9.02 -0.31
CA VAL A 110 -5.57 -9.00 -1.64
C VAL A 110 -4.06 -9.11 -1.48
N HIS A 111 -3.49 -10.18 -2.01
CA HIS A 111 -2.06 -10.45 -2.05
C HIS A 111 -1.51 -9.96 -3.39
N PHE A 112 -0.87 -8.79 -3.38
CA PHE A 112 -0.20 -8.27 -4.55
C PHE A 112 1.14 -8.98 -4.74
N GLN A 113 1.40 -9.41 -5.97
CA GLN A 113 2.69 -9.92 -6.42
C GLN A 113 3.08 -9.09 -7.63
N VAL A 114 4.11 -8.27 -7.48
CA VAL A 114 4.52 -7.30 -8.50
C VAL A 114 5.96 -7.58 -8.91
N ALA A 115 6.21 -7.65 -10.21
CA ALA A 115 7.54 -7.86 -10.77
C ALA A 115 7.79 -6.92 -11.95
N SER A 116 9.06 -6.60 -12.22
CA SER A 116 9.45 -5.70 -13.31
C SER A 116 10.11 -6.46 -14.47
N LEU A 117 9.76 -6.07 -15.71
CA LEU A 117 10.38 -6.57 -16.94
C LEU A 117 11.69 -5.85 -17.30
N ASP A 118 11.91 -4.64 -16.81
CA ASP A 118 12.98 -3.77 -17.32
C ASP A 118 13.79 -3.06 -16.22
N VAL A 119 13.26 -1.99 -15.64
CA VAL A 119 13.93 -1.12 -14.66
C VAL A 119 13.20 -1.14 -13.33
N VAL A 120 13.73 -0.43 -12.35
CA VAL A 120 13.02 -0.24 -11.08
C VAL A 120 11.76 0.59 -11.31
N HIS A 121 10.65 0.16 -10.71
CA HIS A 121 9.40 0.91 -10.67
C HIS A 121 8.89 1.05 -9.24
N GLY A 122 8.05 2.06 -9.03
CA GLY A 122 7.25 2.16 -7.81
C GLY A 122 5.89 1.52 -8.04
N PHE A 123 5.31 0.94 -6.99
CA PHE A 123 3.93 0.48 -6.99
C PHE A 123 3.25 0.98 -5.72
N THR A 124 2.48 2.06 -5.87
CA THR A 124 1.82 2.74 -4.75
C THR A 124 0.33 2.94 -5.02
N ILE A 125 -0.49 2.68 -4.00
CA ILE A 125 -1.93 3.00 -4.00
C ILE A 125 -2.18 4.09 -2.93
N PRO A 126 -2.11 5.38 -3.30
CA PRO A 126 -2.15 6.47 -2.33
C PRO A 126 -3.52 6.63 -1.65
N GLY A 127 -3.53 7.40 -0.56
CA GLY A 127 -4.75 7.87 0.12
C GLY A 127 -5.16 7.01 1.32
N ARG A 128 -5.64 5.79 1.09
CA ARG A 128 -6.25 4.95 2.15
C ARG A 128 -5.65 3.54 2.29
N THR A 129 -4.50 3.33 1.69
CA THR A 129 -3.76 2.07 1.81
C THR A 129 -2.33 2.36 2.21
N ASN A 130 -1.66 1.36 2.77
CA ASN A 130 -0.21 1.41 3.02
C ASN A 130 0.56 0.67 1.91
N VAL A 131 -0.08 0.40 0.77
CA VAL A 131 0.58 -0.22 -0.38
C VAL A 131 1.50 0.82 -1.00
N ASN A 132 2.80 0.65 -0.74
CA ASN A 132 3.89 1.40 -1.32
C ASN A 132 5.11 0.50 -1.33
N LEU A 133 5.51 0.01 -2.51
CA LEU A 133 6.62 -0.92 -2.66
C LEU A 133 7.46 -0.59 -3.88
N GLU A 134 8.75 -0.88 -3.78
CA GLU A 134 9.69 -0.84 -4.89
C GLU A 134 9.67 -2.17 -5.64
N VAL A 135 9.65 -2.12 -6.97
CA VAL A 135 9.59 -3.27 -7.87
C VAL A 135 10.93 -3.37 -8.60
N LEU A 136 11.80 -4.23 -8.08
CA LEU A 136 13.13 -4.44 -8.64
C LEU A 136 13.07 -5.54 -9.73
N PRO A 137 13.72 -5.34 -10.89
CA PRO A 137 13.94 -6.42 -11.85
C PRO A 137 14.68 -7.58 -11.17
N GLY A 138 14.25 -8.81 -11.44
CA GLY A 138 14.86 -10.01 -10.85
C GLY A 138 14.20 -10.49 -9.56
N HIS A 139 13.35 -9.67 -8.94
CA HIS A 139 12.68 -9.96 -7.67
C HIS A 139 11.17 -9.84 -7.80
N VAL A 140 10.44 -10.65 -7.03
CA VAL A 140 9.01 -10.48 -6.83
C VAL A 140 8.80 -9.72 -5.52
N SER A 141 8.17 -8.55 -5.62
CA SER A 141 7.79 -7.76 -4.46
C SER A 141 6.35 -8.08 -4.08
N GLU A 142 6.11 -8.35 -2.79
CA GLU A 142 4.79 -8.79 -2.30
C GLU A 142 4.28 -7.91 -1.17
N VAL A 143 3.00 -7.58 -1.21
CA VAL A 143 2.29 -6.89 -0.12
C VAL A 143 0.86 -7.40 -0.02
N THR A 144 0.32 -7.44 1.20
CA THR A 144 -1.08 -7.79 1.42
C THR A 144 -1.86 -6.57 1.88
N GLN A 145 -3.00 -6.31 1.26
CA GLN A 145 -3.89 -5.20 1.61
C GLN A 145 -5.33 -5.67 1.69
N THR A 146 -6.09 -5.13 2.64
CA THR A 146 -7.55 -5.29 2.69
C THR A 146 -8.21 -3.94 2.38
N PHE A 147 -9.14 -3.91 1.44
CA PHE A 147 -9.84 -2.68 1.07
C PHE A 147 -11.17 -2.58 1.81
N HIS A 148 -11.33 -1.58 2.67
CA HIS A 148 -12.54 -1.38 3.49
C HIS A 148 -13.56 -0.41 2.87
N LYS A 149 -13.34 0.00 1.62
CA LYS A 149 -14.26 0.86 0.88
C LYS A 149 -14.29 0.44 -0.58
N ALA A 150 -15.48 0.30 -1.13
CA ALA A 150 -15.69 0.07 -2.55
C ALA A 150 -15.38 1.33 -3.37
N GLY A 151 -14.93 1.15 -4.60
CA GLY A 151 -14.58 2.23 -5.51
C GLY A 151 -13.35 1.93 -6.36
N ARG A 152 -12.93 2.91 -7.15
CA ARG A 152 -11.74 2.82 -8.01
C ARG A 152 -10.58 3.55 -7.35
N PHE A 153 -9.47 2.85 -7.18
CA PHE A 153 -8.25 3.37 -6.56
C PHE A 153 -7.16 3.48 -7.62
N LEU A 154 -6.44 4.60 -7.59
CA LEU A 154 -5.32 4.88 -8.48
C LEU A 154 -4.09 4.09 -8.03
N ILE A 155 -3.37 3.51 -8.98
CA ILE A 155 -2.02 2.96 -8.81
C ILE A 155 -1.05 3.92 -9.51
N LEU A 156 0.00 4.31 -8.81
CA LEU A 156 1.04 5.21 -9.31
C LEU A 156 2.40 4.52 -9.30
N CYS A 157 3.20 4.81 -10.33
CA CYS A 157 4.64 4.65 -10.25
C CYS A 157 5.26 5.85 -9.54
N ASN A 158 5.87 5.62 -8.38
CA ASN A 158 6.53 6.64 -7.55
C ASN A 158 8.06 6.51 -7.49
N GLU A 159 8.66 5.64 -8.30
CA GLU A 159 10.11 5.52 -8.47
C GLU A 159 10.47 5.89 -9.90
N TYR A 160 11.50 6.72 -10.10
CA TYR A 160 11.81 7.25 -11.42
C TYR A 160 12.27 6.14 -12.38
N CYS A 161 11.44 5.87 -13.41
CA CYS A 161 11.65 4.77 -14.35
C CYS A 161 11.91 5.23 -15.80
N GLY A 162 12.10 6.54 -16.03
CA GLY A 162 12.40 7.11 -17.35
C GLY A 162 11.42 8.21 -17.80
N SER A 163 11.45 8.57 -19.08
CA SER A 163 10.75 9.75 -19.62
C SER A 163 9.22 9.71 -19.49
N GLY A 164 8.60 8.52 -19.58
CA GLY A 164 7.17 8.34 -19.40
C GLY A 164 6.71 8.14 -17.96
N HIS A 165 7.61 8.25 -16.98
CA HIS A 165 7.35 7.97 -15.56
C HIS A 165 6.08 8.66 -15.04
N HIS A 166 5.88 9.95 -15.35
CA HIS A 166 4.74 10.74 -14.88
C HIS A 166 3.37 10.33 -15.45
N PHE A 167 3.33 9.54 -16.53
CA PHE A 167 2.10 8.99 -17.10
C PHE A 167 1.80 7.56 -16.62
N MET A 168 2.75 6.92 -15.93
CA MET A 168 2.67 5.51 -15.57
C MET A 168 1.68 5.30 -14.42
N THR A 169 0.46 4.96 -14.79
CA THR A 169 -0.65 4.75 -13.87
C THR A 169 -1.45 3.49 -14.22
N ALA A 170 -2.11 2.94 -13.22
CA ALA A 170 -3.11 1.87 -13.38
C ALA A 170 -4.21 2.07 -12.35
N HIS A 171 -5.19 1.17 -12.31
CA HIS A 171 -6.26 1.24 -11.32
C HIS A 171 -6.59 -0.14 -10.76
N ILE A 172 -7.09 -0.13 -9.53
CA ILE A 172 -7.78 -1.26 -8.93
C ILE A 172 -9.21 -0.86 -8.58
N ARG A 173 -10.16 -1.70 -8.96
CA ARG A 173 -11.59 -1.55 -8.70
C ARG A 173 -11.99 -2.50 -7.59
N VAL A 174 -12.46 -1.93 -6.50
CA VAL A 174 -12.97 -2.65 -5.34
C VAL A 174 -14.49 -2.69 -5.44
N LEU A 175 -15.05 -3.87 -5.64
CA LEU A 175 -16.47 -4.08 -5.80
C LEU A 175 -17.20 -4.12 -4.45
N PRO A 176 -18.43 -3.59 -4.37
CA PRO A 176 -19.33 -3.83 -3.24
C PRO A 176 -19.64 -5.32 -3.03
N LYS A 177 -20.16 -5.66 -1.85
CA LYS A 177 -20.61 -7.03 -1.54
C LYS A 177 -21.69 -7.47 -2.53
N GLY A 178 -21.60 -8.70 -3.03
CA GLY A 178 -22.58 -9.32 -3.92
C GLY A 178 -22.26 -9.22 -5.42
N GLN A 179 -21.21 -8.48 -5.82
CA GLN A 179 -20.75 -8.43 -7.22
C GLN A 179 -19.54 -9.35 -7.43
N SER A 180 -19.48 -9.99 -8.61
CA SER A 180 -18.40 -10.90 -8.99
C SER A 180 -17.24 -10.14 -9.65
N PRO A 181 -15.99 -10.36 -9.23
CA PRO A 181 -14.81 -9.84 -9.91
C PRO A 181 -14.57 -10.43 -11.30
N GLU A 182 -15.11 -11.62 -11.58
CA GLU A 182 -15.00 -12.31 -12.87
C GLU A 182 -15.88 -11.67 -13.95
N ASP A 183 -17.01 -11.08 -13.56
CA ASP A 183 -17.91 -10.30 -14.44
C ASP A 183 -18.27 -8.96 -13.77
N PRO A 184 -17.34 -7.99 -13.75
CA PRO A 184 -17.57 -6.72 -13.08
C PRO A 184 -18.56 -5.86 -13.86
N PRO A 185 -19.43 -5.12 -13.16
CA PRO A 185 -20.36 -4.21 -13.84
C PRO A 185 -19.60 -3.12 -14.63
N PRO A 186 -20.22 -2.57 -15.69
CA PRO A 186 -19.66 -1.48 -16.46
C PRO A 186 -19.27 -0.26 -15.62
N LEU A 187 -18.17 0.39 -16.00
CA LEU A 187 -17.65 1.57 -15.32
C LEU A 187 -18.55 2.81 -15.44
N ASP A 188 -19.38 2.86 -16.48
CA ASP A 188 -20.26 3.98 -16.81
C ASP A 188 -21.60 3.94 -16.04
N GLY A 189 -21.81 2.91 -15.20
CA GLY A 189 -23.06 2.71 -14.48
C GLY A 189 -24.22 2.24 -15.37
N SER A 190 -23.94 1.84 -16.62
CA SER A 190 -24.95 1.19 -17.46
C SER A 190 -25.41 -0.11 -16.78
N PRO A 191 -26.73 -0.37 -16.72
CA PRO A 191 -27.25 -1.55 -16.06
C PRO A 191 -26.67 -2.82 -16.70
N ASP A 192 -26.23 -3.73 -15.84
CA ASP A 192 -25.87 -5.08 -16.20
C ASP A 192 -27.12 -5.79 -16.73
N THR A 193 -27.21 -5.90 -18.05
CA THR A 193 -28.34 -6.58 -18.72
C THR A 193 -28.53 -8.03 -18.24
N ASN A 194 -27.55 -8.59 -17.54
CA ASN A 194 -27.57 -9.93 -16.94
C ASN A 194 -28.09 -9.98 -15.50
N ALA A 195 -27.96 -8.93 -14.66
CA ALA A 195 -28.52 -8.96 -13.29
C ALA A 195 -30.01 -8.60 -13.25
N GLY A 196 -30.50 -7.88 -14.26
CA GLY A 196 -31.94 -7.69 -14.48
C GLY A 196 -32.70 -9.02 -14.65
N ALA A 197 -32.06 -10.06 -15.20
CA ALA A 197 -32.70 -11.36 -15.41
C ALA A 197 -32.90 -12.14 -14.09
N ALA A 198 -32.00 -12.00 -13.12
CA ALA A 198 -32.12 -12.66 -11.82
C ALA A 198 -33.22 -12.04 -10.94
N ASN A 199 -33.40 -10.72 -11.01
CA ASN A 199 -34.43 -10.02 -10.24
C ASN A 199 -35.84 -10.15 -10.86
N VAL A 200 -35.95 -10.27 -12.20
CA VAL A 200 -37.25 -10.53 -12.85
C VAL A 200 -37.73 -11.97 -12.58
N ALA A 201 -36.82 -12.93 -12.42
CA ALA A 201 -37.17 -14.31 -12.08
C ALA A 201 -37.72 -14.46 -10.64
N MET A 202 -37.31 -13.62 -9.68
CA MET A 202 -37.87 -13.61 -8.32
C MET A 202 -39.18 -12.82 -8.21
N GLN A 203 -39.42 -11.80 -9.05
CA GLN A 203 -40.67 -11.04 -9.04
C GLN A 203 -41.84 -11.75 -9.78
N GLY A 204 -41.56 -12.86 -10.47
CA GLY A 204 -42.53 -13.60 -11.27
C GLY A 204 -43.24 -14.76 -10.56
N MET A 205 -42.93 -15.05 -9.28
CA MET A 205 -43.51 -16.18 -8.53
C MET A 205 -44.64 -15.79 -7.55
N ASP A 206 -45.02 -14.51 -7.48
CA ASP A 206 -45.90 -13.99 -6.42
C ASP A 206 -47.30 -13.58 -6.92
N THR A 207 -47.81 -14.13 -8.02
CA THR A 207 -49.20 -13.88 -8.45
C THR A 207 -49.93 -15.16 -8.82
N ASN A 208 -50.07 -16.07 -7.85
CA ASN A 208 -51.12 -17.07 -7.91
C ASN A 208 -51.79 -17.20 -6.54
N HIS A 209 -52.73 -16.28 -6.28
CA HIS A 209 -53.77 -16.48 -5.27
C HIS A 209 -55.10 -16.33 -5.98
N GLY A 210 -55.75 -17.47 -6.19
CA GLY A 210 -57.10 -17.53 -6.74
C GLY A 210 -58.13 -17.00 -5.75
N SER A 211 -59.30 -16.68 -6.28
CA SER A 211 -60.56 -17.07 -5.67
C SER A 211 -61.65 -17.04 -6.73
N ASP A 212 -62.30 -18.18 -6.85
CA ASP A 212 -63.63 -18.36 -7.42
C ASP A 212 -64.63 -17.37 -6.81
N SER A 213 -65.48 -16.77 -7.66
CA SER A 213 -66.95 -16.75 -7.53
C SER A 213 -67.60 -16.03 -8.71
#